data_AF-A0A6N1XEZ9-F1
#
_entry.id   AF-A0A6N1XEZ9-F1
#
_cell.length_a   1.000
_cell.length_b   1.000
_cell.length_c   1.000
_cell.angle_alpha   90.00
_cell.angle_beta   90.00
_cell.angle_gamma   90.00
#
_symmetry.space_group_name_H-M   'P 1'
#
loop_
_entity.id
_entity.type
_entity.pdbx_description
1 polymer ?
#
loop_
_entity_poly.entity_id
_entity_poly.type
_entity_poly.pdbx_seq_one_letter_code
_entity_poly.pdbx_strand_id
1 'polypeptide(L)'
;MIDPALYDQARERISASGFTPEIQTKITLLLCTAKNGNLMFHSGVQWMQNLNVVQQFILSQYSRELEAVTLLSRTTQWSKDPALALEGSRIVAPLMLAWGQIMMPPGPMMNPQAAYRGISLGHAQLARIRLLPVIPENADPLNPFVVALQRIEQENGRMLQTQIRLLKNIGTEIPIEEREALVEQDQELVDGVFSEFLAWLAAL
;
A
#
# COMPACT_ATOMS: atom_id res chain seq x y z
N MET A 1 -4.01 -11.99 10.32
CA MET A 1 -5.38 -11.60 9.91
C MET A 1 -5.78 -10.40 10.74
N ILE A 2 -6.22 -9.33 10.09
CA ILE A 2 -6.61 -8.07 10.75
C ILE A 2 -7.95 -8.28 11.47
N ASP A 3 -8.04 -7.83 12.72
CA ASP A 3 -9.26 -7.90 13.52
C ASP A 3 -10.36 -7.03 12.88
N PRO A 4 -11.52 -7.60 12.49
CA PRO A 4 -12.65 -6.85 11.94
C PRO A 4 -13.10 -5.68 12.83
N ALA A 5 -12.98 -5.80 14.15
CA ALA A 5 -13.39 -4.76 15.09
C ALA A 5 -12.60 -3.44 14.90
N LEU A 6 -11.36 -3.51 14.40
CA LEU A 6 -10.57 -2.31 14.11
C LEU A 6 -11.15 -1.50 12.95
N TYR A 7 -11.71 -2.17 11.94
CA TYR A 7 -12.42 -1.49 10.86
C TYR A 7 -13.70 -0.83 11.36
N ASP A 8 -14.44 -1.53 12.22
CA ASP A 8 -15.68 -1.00 12.80
C ASP A 8 -15.43 0.25 13.62
N GLN A 9 -14.43 0.24 14.51
CA GLN A 9 -14.05 1.39 15.32
C GLN A 9 -13.59 2.58 14.47
N ALA A 10 -12.76 2.34 13.45
CA ALA A 10 -12.32 3.39 12.54
C ALA A 10 -13.50 3.97 11.75
N ARG A 11 -14.41 3.13 11.27
CA ARG A 11 -15.62 3.55 10.57
C ARG A 11 -16.56 4.35 11.48
N GLU A 12 -16.75 3.93 12.73
CA GLU A 12 -17.54 4.66 13.73
C GLU A 12 -16.96 6.05 13.99
N ARG A 13 -15.63 6.14 14.16
CA ARG A 13 -14.93 7.43 14.31
C ARG A 13 -15.18 8.36 13.13
N ILE A 14 -15.08 7.86 11.89
CA ILE A 14 -15.33 8.64 10.67
C ILE A 14 -16.82 8.97 10.55
N SER A 15 -17.73 8.08 10.92
CA SER A 15 -19.17 8.33 10.90
C SER A 15 -19.55 9.45 11.88
N ALA A 16 -18.88 9.53 13.04
CA ALA A 16 -19.16 10.53 14.06
C ALA A 16 -18.66 11.93 13.70
N SER A 17 -17.50 12.05 13.03
CA SER A 17 -16.86 13.35 12.75
C SER A 17 -16.80 13.75 11.27
N GLY A 18 -17.11 12.82 10.37
CA GLY A 18 -16.78 12.92 8.95
C GLY A 18 -15.28 12.76 8.66
N PHE A 19 -14.92 12.87 7.38
CA PHE A 19 -13.53 12.91 6.92
C PHE A 19 -12.87 14.25 7.22
N THR A 20 -12.52 14.48 8.49
CA THR A 20 -11.80 15.69 8.94
C THR A 20 -10.40 15.76 8.34
N PRO A 21 -9.74 16.94 8.33
CA PRO A 21 -8.35 17.04 7.87
C PRO A 21 -7.38 16.09 8.59
N GLU A 22 -7.62 15.81 9.88
CA GLU A 22 -6.88 14.81 10.63
C GLU A 22 -7.04 13.41 10.03
N ILE A 23 -8.29 12.93 9.91
CA ILE A 23 -8.59 11.60 9.34
C ILE A 23 -8.01 11.45 7.94
N GLN A 24 -8.18 12.47 7.09
CA GLN A 24 -7.64 12.45 5.73
C GLN A 24 -6.10 12.39 5.76
N THR A 25 -5.46 13.16 6.63
CA THR A 25 -4.00 13.14 6.79
C THR A 25 -3.51 11.77 7.24
N LYS A 26 -4.14 11.16 8.26
CA LYS A 26 -3.79 9.81 8.74
C LYS A 26 -3.81 8.79 7.59
N ILE A 27 -4.94 8.72 6.87
CA ILE A 27 -5.13 7.82 5.72
C ILE A 27 -4.08 8.08 4.63
N THR A 28 -3.88 9.35 4.29
CA THR A 28 -2.93 9.74 3.23
C THR A 28 -1.50 9.40 3.58
N LEU A 29 -1.06 9.55 4.84
CA LEU A 29 0.29 9.19 5.27
C LEU A 29 0.56 7.68 5.08
N LEU A 30 -0.39 6.82 5.49
CA LEU A 30 -0.29 5.38 5.26
C LEU A 30 -0.22 5.07 3.77
N LEU A 31 -1.21 5.53 3.01
CA LEU A 31 -1.31 5.19 1.59
C LEU A 31 -0.12 5.71 0.80
N CYS A 32 0.26 6.97 0.97
CA CYS A 32 1.43 7.52 0.28
C CYS A 32 2.69 6.72 0.61
N THR A 33 2.89 6.28 1.86
CA THR A 33 4.04 5.43 2.18
C THR A 33 3.99 4.10 1.45
N ALA A 34 2.84 3.42 1.48
CA ALA A 34 2.68 2.15 0.80
C ALA A 34 2.90 2.28 -0.71
N LYS A 35 2.29 3.30 -1.32
CA LYS A 35 2.37 3.60 -2.76
C LYS A 35 3.77 4.02 -3.21
N ASN A 36 4.47 4.84 -2.43
CA ASN A 36 5.83 5.26 -2.76
C ASN A 36 6.83 4.10 -2.73
N GLY A 37 6.64 3.12 -1.84
CA GLY A 37 7.43 1.89 -1.85
C GLY A 37 7.32 1.13 -3.18
N ASN A 38 6.09 0.88 -3.64
CA ASN A 38 5.83 0.27 -4.95
C ASN A 38 6.39 1.12 -6.11
N LEU A 39 6.21 2.44 -6.05
CA LEU A 39 6.73 3.35 -7.07
C LEU A 39 8.24 3.25 -7.21
N MET A 40 8.95 3.32 -6.08
CA MET A 40 10.41 3.19 -6.04
C MET A 40 10.84 1.86 -6.65
N PHE A 41 10.21 0.74 -6.24
CA PHE A 41 10.50 -0.58 -6.80
C PHE A 41 10.26 -0.64 -8.31
N HIS A 42 9.04 -0.32 -8.77
CA HIS A 42 8.66 -0.39 -10.17
C HIS A 42 9.47 0.56 -11.06
N SER A 43 9.88 1.72 -10.53
CA SER A 43 10.71 2.68 -11.25
C SER A 43 12.08 2.11 -11.65
N GLY A 44 12.64 1.21 -10.82
CA GLY A 44 13.89 0.51 -11.11
C GLY A 44 13.66 -0.72 -11.99
N VAL A 45 12.79 -1.63 -11.54
CA VAL A 45 12.66 -2.95 -12.19
C VAL A 45 12.09 -2.90 -13.59
N GLN A 46 11.44 -1.81 -14.01
CA GLN A 46 10.99 -1.62 -15.41
C GLN A 46 12.15 -1.60 -16.43
N TRP A 47 13.39 -1.42 -15.98
CA TRP A 47 14.60 -1.37 -16.81
C TRP A 47 15.37 -2.69 -16.88
N MET A 48 14.88 -3.74 -16.23
CA MET A 48 15.51 -5.07 -16.34
C MET A 48 15.46 -5.57 -17.79
N GLN A 49 16.47 -6.36 -18.16
CA GLN A 49 16.55 -6.93 -19.51
C GLN A 49 15.50 -8.04 -19.68
N ASN A 50 15.09 -8.27 -20.94
CA ASN A 50 14.20 -9.38 -21.33
C ASN A 50 12.80 -9.39 -20.69
N LEU A 51 12.27 -8.24 -20.24
CA LEU A 51 10.93 -8.16 -19.65
C LEU A 51 9.79 -8.39 -20.65
N ASN A 52 9.97 -8.05 -21.93
CA ASN A 52 8.92 -8.18 -22.95
C ASN A 52 7.57 -7.58 -22.48
N VAL A 53 6.47 -8.34 -22.58
CA VAL A 53 5.13 -7.91 -22.11
C VAL A 53 5.07 -7.60 -20.62
N VAL A 54 5.95 -8.18 -19.80
CA VAL A 54 6.03 -7.91 -18.35
C VAL A 54 6.38 -6.44 -18.08
N GLN A 55 7.13 -5.81 -18.98
CA GLN A 55 7.45 -4.38 -18.86
C GLN A 55 6.19 -3.51 -18.88
N GLN A 56 5.22 -3.83 -19.76
CA GLN A 56 3.96 -3.11 -19.83
C GLN A 56 3.14 -3.25 -18.55
N PHE A 57 3.20 -4.41 -17.90
CA PHE A 57 2.56 -4.63 -16.61
C PHE A 57 3.22 -3.80 -15.51
N ILE A 58 4.56 -3.80 -15.42
CA ILE A 58 5.30 -3.00 -14.43
C ILE A 58 5.02 -1.50 -14.64
N LEU A 59 5.07 -1.01 -15.88
CA LEU A 59 4.76 0.38 -16.22
C LEU A 59 3.33 0.75 -15.84
N SER A 60 2.36 -0.13 -16.09
CA SER A 60 0.97 0.10 -15.70
C SER A 60 0.81 0.17 -14.18
N GLN A 61 1.47 -0.73 -13.44
CA GLN A 61 1.47 -0.68 -11.97
C GLN A 61 2.08 0.64 -11.47
N TYR A 62 3.26 1.02 -12.01
CA TYR A 62 3.91 2.29 -11.69
C TYR A 62 2.99 3.49 -11.93
N SER A 63 2.37 3.59 -13.11
CA SER A 63 1.47 4.70 -13.44
C SER A 63 0.26 4.79 -12.51
N ARG A 64 -0.31 3.65 -12.09
CA ARG A 64 -1.46 3.62 -11.17
C ARG A 64 -1.09 4.00 -9.75
N GLU A 65 0.06 3.55 -9.26
CA GLU A 65 0.57 3.98 -7.96
C GLU A 65 0.88 5.49 -7.96
N LEU A 66 1.42 6.03 -9.07
CA LEU A 66 1.74 7.45 -9.21
C LEU A 66 0.49 8.31 -9.26
N GLU A 67 -0.52 7.85 -10.00
CA GLU A 67 -1.85 8.45 -10.01
C GLU A 67 -2.46 8.47 -8.61
N ALA A 68 -2.39 7.35 -7.87
CA ALA A 68 -2.91 7.26 -6.51
C ALA A 68 -2.26 8.28 -5.57
N VAL A 69 -0.93 8.38 -5.56
CA VAL A 69 -0.19 9.40 -4.77
C VAL A 69 -0.61 10.81 -5.19
N THR A 70 -0.69 11.07 -6.50
CA THR A 70 -1.07 12.39 -7.02
C THR A 70 -2.50 12.77 -6.60
N LEU A 71 -3.45 11.85 -6.70
CA LEU A 71 -4.83 12.06 -6.27
C LEU A 71 -4.88 12.39 -4.78
N LEU A 72 -4.25 11.57 -3.93
CA LEU A 72 -4.20 11.80 -2.49
C LEU A 72 -3.59 13.17 -2.16
N SER A 73 -2.45 13.52 -2.75
CA SER A 73 -1.81 14.82 -2.52
C SER A 73 -2.72 16.00 -2.90
N ARG A 74 -3.60 15.84 -3.90
CA ARG A 74 -4.49 16.89 -4.39
C ARG A 74 -5.83 16.97 -3.66
N THR A 75 -6.36 15.84 -3.19
CA THR A 75 -7.69 15.78 -2.56
C THR A 75 -7.65 15.84 -1.05
N THR A 76 -6.50 15.53 -0.44
CA THR A 76 -6.33 15.60 1.03
C THR A 76 -6.42 17.03 1.51
N GLN A 77 -7.33 17.27 2.44
CA GLN A 77 -7.27 18.43 3.32
C GLN A 77 -6.28 18.11 4.44
N TRP A 78 -5.09 18.71 4.36
CA TRP A 78 -4.04 18.44 5.32
C TRP A 78 -4.34 19.08 6.68
N SER A 79 -4.18 18.28 7.74
CA SER A 79 -4.11 18.79 9.10
C SER A 79 -2.86 19.63 9.29
N LYS A 80 -2.94 20.63 10.17
CA LYS A 80 -1.81 21.46 10.56
C LYS A 80 -1.01 20.88 11.72
N ASP A 81 -1.49 19.79 12.31
CA ASP A 81 -0.84 19.16 13.45
C ASP A 81 0.38 18.33 13.02
N PRO A 82 1.61 18.74 13.36
CA PRO A 82 2.82 17.99 13.02
C PRO A 82 2.93 16.66 13.77
N ALA A 83 2.23 16.48 14.90
CA ALA A 83 2.25 15.23 15.65
C ALA A 83 1.70 14.06 14.82
N LEU A 84 0.75 14.33 13.92
CA LEU A 84 0.22 13.32 13.00
C LEU A 84 1.28 12.79 12.03
N ALA A 85 2.18 13.65 11.57
CA ALA A 85 3.28 13.24 10.68
C ALA A 85 4.29 12.37 11.42
N LEU A 86 4.60 12.71 12.68
CA LEU A 86 5.50 11.91 13.53
C LEU A 86 4.91 10.54 13.84
N GLU A 87 3.66 10.51 14.29
CA GLU A 87 2.98 9.26 14.66
C GLU A 87 2.72 8.39 13.42
N GLY A 88 2.28 9.00 12.32
CA GLY A 88 2.15 8.31 11.04
C GLY A 88 3.48 7.70 10.58
N SER A 89 4.60 8.45 10.70
CA SER A 89 5.94 7.95 10.38
C SER A 89 6.34 6.76 11.25
N ARG A 90 6.02 6.79 12.55
CA ARG A 90 6.27 5.68 13.48
C ARG A 90 5.52 4.41 13.05
N ILE A 91 4.22 4.54 12.75
CA ILE A 91 3.36 3.43 12.37
C ILE A 91 3.82 2.80 11.05
N VAL A 92 4.20 3.61 10.06
CA VAL A 92 4.62 3.11 8.74
C VAL A 92 6.11 2.75 8.67
N ALA A 93 6.90 2.99 9.73
CA ALA A 93 8.33 2.73 9.74
C ALA A 93 8.70 1.28 9.38
N PRO A 94 8.01 0.23 9.87
CA PRO A 94 8.31 -1.15 9.47
C PRO A 94 8.19 -1.36 7.96
N LEU A 95 7.19 -0.75 7.33
CA LEU A 95 6.98 -0.82 5.89
C LEU A 95 8.08 -0.07 5.11
N MET A 96 8.48 1.10 5.58
CA MET A 96 9.61 1.84 5.00
C MET A 96 10.92 1.06 5.10
N LEU A 97 11.17 0.41 6.24
CA LEU A 97 12.36 -0.42 6.45
C LEU A 97 12.36 -1.65 5.53
N ALA A 98 11.22 -2.32 5.36
CA ALA A 98 11.09 -3.46 4.44
C ALA A 98 11.40 -3.06 2.99
N TRP A 99 10.86 -1.94 2.52
CA TRP A 99 11.20 -1.39 1.21
C TRP A 99 12.67 -0.99 1.11
N GLY A 100 13.22 -0.36 2.15
CA GLY A 100 14.63 0.00 2.23
C GLY A 100 15.54 -1.22 2.06
N GLN A 101 15.27 -2.31 2.78
CA GLN A 101 16.01 -3.57 2.68
C GLN A 101 15.96 -4.19 1.28
N ILE A 102 14.80 -4.18 0.63
CA ILE A 102 14.63 -4.68 -0.74
C ILE A 102 15.46 -3.87 -1.74
N MET A 103 15.52 -2.55 -1.54
CA MET A 103 16.22 -1.64 -2.45
C MET A 103 17.72 -1.51 -2.16
N MET A 104 18.23 -2.07 -1.06
CA MET A 104 19.67 -2.05 -0.75
C MET A 104 20.48 -2.73 -1.86
N PRO A 105 21.68 -2.21 -2.20
CA PRO A 105 22.57 -2.85 -3.16
C PRO A 105 22.82 -4.34 -2.82
N PRO A 106 22.79 -5.26 -3.81
CA PRO A 106 22.77 -5.00 -5.25
C PRO A 106 21.38 -4.65 -5.83
N GLY A 107 20.32 -4.68 -5.00
CA GLY A 107 18.96 -4.25 -5.36
C GLY A 107 18.22 -5.23 -6.27
N PRO A 108 16.93 -4.97 -6.55
CA PRO A 108 16.07 -5.91 -7.27
C PRO A 108 16.43 -6.09 -8.74
N MET A 109 17.19 -5.17 -9.36
CA MET A 109 17.61 -5.31 -10.75
C MET A 109 18.72 -6.37 -10.94
N MET A 110 19.45 -6.68 -9.87
CA MET A 110 20.63 -7.56 -9.92
C MET A 110 20.52 -8.76 -8.96
N ASN A 111 19.50 -8.78 -8.09
CA ASN A 111 19.21 -9.85 -7.16
C ASN A 111 17.77 -10.34 -7.35
N PRO A 112 17.57 -11.56 -7.89
CA PRO A 112 16.24 -12.10 -8.13
C PRO A 112 15.40 -12.33 -6.87
N GLN A 113 16.03 -12.64 -5.72
CA GLN A 113 15.35 -12.73 -4.44
C GLN A 113 14.80 -11.37 -4.00
N ALA A 114 15.57 -10.30 -4.20
CA ALA A 114 15.09 -8.94 -3.93
C ALA A 114 13.97 -8.52 -4.90
N ALA A 115 14.05 -8.91 -6.17
CA ALA A 115 12.96 -8.71 -7.14
C ALA A 115 11.68 -9.42 -6.70
N TYR A 116 11.79 -10.69 -6.30
CA TYR A 116 10.66 -11.48 -5.82
C TYR A 116 10.04 -10.87 -4.55
N ARG A 117 10.87 -10.52 -3.56
CA ARG A 117 10.46 -9.83 -2.33
C ARG A 117 9.73 -8.52 -2.61
N GLY A 118 10.19 -7.72 -3.58
CA GLY A 118 9.50 -6.48 -3.96
C GLY A 118 8.10 -6.70 -4.52
N ILE A 119 7.93 -7.73 -5.36
CA ILE A 119 6.61 -8.11 -5.89
C ILE A 119 5.72 -8.65 -4.77
N SER A 120 6.29 -9.48 -3.88
CA SER A 120 5.61 -10.04 -2.72
C SER A 120 5.09 -8.96 -1.76
N LEU A 121 5.94 -8.01 -1.38
CA LEU A 121 5.56 -6.90 -0.51
C LEU A 121 4.51 -6.00 -1.17
N GLY A 122 4.67 -5.67 -2.45
CA GLY A 122 3.66 -4.90 -3.20
C GLY A 122 2.32 -5.65 -3.29
N HIS A 123 2.35 -6.96 -3.52
CA HIS A 123 1.16 -7.81 -3.49
C HIS A 123 0.48 -7.78 -2.10
N ALA A 124 1.24 -7.94 -1.02
CA ALA A 124 0.73 -7.87 0.33
C ALA A 124 0.06 -6.52 0.61
N GLN A 125 0.69 -5.39 0.22
CA GLN A 125 0.07 -4.07 0.37
C GLN A 125 -1.27 -3.96 -0.37
N LEU A 126 -1.37 -4.41 -1.62
CA LEU A 126 -2.62 -4.36 -2.39
C LEU A 126 -3.71 -5.28 -1.84
N ALA A 127 -3.31 -6.43 -1.30
CA ALA A 127 -4.23 -7.44 -0.77
C ALA A 127 -4.76 -7.08 0.63
N ARG A 128 -3.89 -6.53 1.48
CA ARG A 128 -4.15 -6.38 2.92
C ARG A 128 -4.58 -4.96 3.29
N ILE A 129 -4.06 -3.93 2.64
CA ILE A 129 -4.48 -2.54 2.89
C ILE A 129 -5.78 -2.26 2.11
N ARG A 130 -6.91 -2.47 2.79
CA ARG A 130 -8.26 -2.31 2.27
C ARG A 130 -8.98 -1.20 3.03
N LEU A 131 -9.24 -0.06 2.40
CA LEU A 131 -9.85 1.09 3.07
C LEU A 131 -11.35 1.23 2.83
N LEU A 132 -11.93 0.53 1.85
CA LEU A 132 -13.38 0.57 1.65
C LEU A 132 -14.18 0.25 2.94
N PRO A 133 -13.79 -0.74 3.77
CA PRO A 133 -14.54 -1.05 4.99
C PRO A 133 -14.57 0.08 6.03
N VAL A 134 -13.62 1.04 5.98
CA VAL A 134 -13.61 2.18 6.91
C VAL A 134 -14.49 3.34 6.44
N ILE A 135 -14.96 3.34 5.18
CA ILE A 135 -15.80 4.40 4.64
C ILE A 135 -17.24 4.18 5.12
N PRO A 136 -17.85 5.12 5.89
CA PRO A 136 -19.24 5.00 6.31
C PRO A 136 -20.22 5.03 5.14
N GLU A 137 -21.37 4.35 5.25
CA GLU A 137 -22.41 4.34 4.22
C GLU A 137 -23.02 5.73 3.96
N ASN A 138 -23.03 6.59 4.98
CA ASN A 138 -23.51 7.98 4.90
C ASN A 138 -22.42 8.98 4.47
N ALA A 139 -21.23 8.52 4.08
CA ALA A 139 -20.20 9.41 3.55
C ALA A 139 -20.67 10.09 2.27
N ASP A 140 -20.43 11.39 2.15
CA ASP A 140 -20.79 12.16 0.95
C ASP A 140 -20.09 11.56 -0.30
N PRO A 141 -20.85 11.01 -1.27
CA PRO A 141 -20.26 10.37 -2.45
C PRO A 141 -19.60 11.37 -3.40
N LEU A 142 -19.82 12.68 -3.22
CA LEU A 142 -19.20 13.73 -4.00
C LEU A 142 -17.98 14.35 -3.32
N ASN A 143 -17.65 13.93 -2.08
CA ASN A 143 -16.45 14.38 -1.41
C ASN A 143 -15.21 13.93 -2.22
N PRO A 144 -14.35 14.86 -2.71
CA PRO A 144 -13.23 14.51 -3.57
C PRO A 144 -12.25 13.49 -2.97
N PHE A 145 -12.07 13.52 -1.65
CA PHE A 145 -11.21 12.58 -0.95
C PHE A 145 -11.81 11.17 -0.94
N VAL A 146 -13.12 11.05 -0.67
CA VAL A 146 -13.84 9.76 -0.69
C VAL A 146 -13.82 9.15 -2.09
N VAL A 147 -14.09 9.96 -3.12
CA VAL A 147 -14.01 9.53 -4.54
C VAL A 147 -12.60 9.02 -4.88
N ALA A 148 -11.55 9.73 -4.43
CA ALA A 148 -10.18 9.29 -4.63
C ALA A 148 -9.89 7.95 -3.95
N LEU A 149 -10.32 7.75 -2.68
CA LEU A 149 -10.12 6.49 -1.96
C LEU A 149 -10.82 5.31 -2.67
N GLN A 150 -12.07 5.49 -3.08
CA GLN A 150 -12.83 4.45 -3.79
C GLN A 150 -12.14 4.07 -5.11
N ARG A 151 -11.66 5.07 -5.85
CA ARG A 151 -10.92 4.85 -7.10
C ARG A 151 -9.61 4.10 -6.87
N ILE A 152 -8.83 4.51 -5.86
CA ILE A 152 -7.58 3.84 -5.50
C ILE A 152 -7.84 2.38 -5.13
N GLU A 153 -8.88 2.09 -4.36
CA GLU A 153 -9.20 0.71 -4.01
C GLU A 153 -9.63 -0.13 -5.22
N GLN A 154 -10.42 0.45 -6.12
CA GLN A 154 -10.81 -0.22 -7.36
C GLN A 154 -9.59 -0.57 -8.21
N GLU A 155 -8.67 0.37 -8.39
CA GLU A 155 -7.41 0.14 -9.11
C GLU A 155 -6.53 -0.89 -8.38
N ASN A 156 -6.41 -0.84 -7.05
CA ASN A 156 -5.68 -1.85 -6.28
C ASN A 156 -6.23 -3.26 -6.54
N GLY A 157 -7.56 -3.42 -6.57
CA GLY A 157 -8.21 -4.69 -6.88
C GLY A 157 -7.88 -5.21 -8.29
N ARG A 158 -7.82 -4.32 -9.28
CA ARG A 158 -7.40 -4.67 -10.66
C ARG A 158 -5.93 -5.06 -10.70
N MET A 159 -5.08 -4.29 -10.03
CA MET A 159 -3.64 -4.49 -9.99
C MET A 159 -3.24 -5.80 -9.30
N LEU A 160 -4.02 -6.24 -8.31
CA LEU A 160 -3.77 -7.47 -7.56
C LEU A 160 -3.67 -8.71 -8.46
N GLN A 161 -4.51 -8.79 -9.50
CA GLN A 161 -4.49 -9.91 -10.45
C GLN A 161 -3.17 -9.95 -11.25
N THR A 162 -2.66 -8.77 -11.63
CA THR A 162 -1.36 -8.65 -12.28
C THR A 162 -0.22 -9.06 -11.33
N GLN A 163 -0.26 -8.65 -10.07
CA GLN A 163 0.75 -9.05 -9.06
C GLN A 163 0.77 -10.57 -8.84
N ILE A 164 -0.38 -11.22 -8.74
CA ILE A 164 -0.47 -12.69 -8.65
C ILE A 164 0.20 -13.36 -9.85
N ARG A 165 0.00 -12.80 -11.06
CA ARG A 165 0.68 -13.30 -12.26
C ARG A 165 2.18 -13.07 -12.20
N LEU A 166 2.65 -11.93 -11.70
CA LEU A 166 4.08 -11.64 -11.53
C LEU A 166 4.74 -12.60 -10.54
N LEU A 167 4.12 -12.85 -9.38
CA LEU A 167 4.61 -13.80 -8.36
C LEU A 167 4.77 -15.23 -8.88
N LYS A 168 3.95 -15.64 -9.84
CA LYS A 168 4.04 -16.97 -10.46
C LYS A 168 5.18 -17.08 -11.48
N ASN A 169 5.62 -15.97 -12.06
CA ASN A 169 6.53 -15.95 -13.20
C ASN A 169 7.91 -15.34 -12.88
N ILE A 170 8.07 -14.69 -11.73
CA ILE A 170 9.34 -14.10 -11.27
C ILE A 170 9.85 -14.90 -10.06
N GLY A 171 11.17 -15.03 -9.92
CA GLY A 171 11.77 -15.78 -8.82
C GLY A 171 11.58 -17.30 -8.95
N THR A 172 11.38 -17.82 -10.17
CA THR A 172 11.12 -19.26 -10.41
C THR A 172 12.28 -20.17 -10.02
N GLU A 173 13.46 -19.61 -9.89
CA GLU A 173 14.69 -20.21 -9.38
C GLU A 173 14.70 -20.37 -7.85
N ILE A 174 13.79 -19.68 -7.14
CA ILE A 174 13.62 -19.79 -5.68
C ILE A 174 12.67 -20.97 -5.40
N PRO A 175 13.02 -21.89 -4.47
CA PRO A 175 12.13 -22.97 -4.03
C PRO A 175 10.73 -22.46 -3.66
N ILE A 176 9.70 -23.27 -3.94
CA ILE A 176 8.31 -22.83 -3.73
C ILE A 176 8.00 -22.59 -2.25
N GLU A 177 8.56 -23.40 -1.37
CA GLU A 177 8.38 -23.30 0.08
C GLU A 177 8.98 -22.00 0.62
N GLU A 178 10.15 -21.60 0.10
CA GLU A 178 10.78 -20.32 0.45
C GLU A 178 9.94 -19.15 -0.06
N ARG A 179 9.44 -19.23 -1.30
CA ARG A 179 8.55 -18.21 -1.87
C ARG A 179 7.26 -18.02 -1.06
N GLU A 180 6.63 -19.11 -0.64
CA GLU A 180 5.43 -19.06 0.21
C GLU A 180 5.73 -18.44 1.58
N ALA A 181 6.83 -18.81 2.21
CA ALA A 181 7.26 -18.20 3.48
C ALA A 181 7.52 -16.69 3.37
N LEU A 182 8.12 -16.24 2.26
CA LEU A 182 8.34 -14.81 2.01
C LEU A 182 7.02 -14.04 1.85
N VAL A 183 6.04 -14.63 1.15
CA VAL A 183 4.71 -14.04 0.98
C VAL A 183 3.98 -13.96 2.31
N GLU A 184 4.01 -15.01 3.12
CA GLU A 184 3.41 -15.03 4.46
C GLU A 184 4.03 -13.94 5.35
N GLN A 185 5.36 -13.85 5.39
CA GLN A 185 6.08 -12.83 6.14
C GLN A 185 5.68 -11.39 5.73
N ASP A 186 5.56 -11.14 4.42
CA ASP A 186 5.15 -9.82 3.92
C ASP A 186 3.69 -9.50 4.25
N GLN A 187 2.81 -10.50 4.22
CA GLN A 187 1.42 -10.35 4.64
C GLN A 187 1.32 -10.04 6.13
N GLU A 188 2.08 -10.73 6.98
CA GLU A 188 2.12 -10.47 8.42
C GLU A 188 2.65 -9.07 8.74
N LEU A 189 3.70 -8.63 8.05
CA LEU A 189 4.25 -7.28 8.19
C LEU A 189 3.20 -6.22 7.84
N VAL A 190 2.51 -6.39 6.71
CA VAL A 190 1.48 -5.43 6.28
C VAL A 190 0.27 -5.48 7.20
N ASP A 191 -0.14 -6.66 7.67
CA ASP A 191 -1.21 -6.81 8.67
C ASP A 191 -0.89 -6.05 9.95
N GLY A 192 0.34 -6.16 10.46
CA GLY A 192 0.79 -5.47 11.67
C GLY A 192 0.71 -3.95 11.51
N VAL A 193 1.31 -3.42 10.44
CA VAL A 193 1.28 -1.98 10.14
C VAL A 193 -0.16 -1.48 9.95
N PHE A 194 -1.00 -2.22 9.24
CA PHE A 194 -2.35 -1.78 8.96
C PHE A 194 -3.27 -1.88 10.19
N SER A 195 -3.07 -2.87 11.06
CA SER A 195 -3.80 -2.99 12.33
C SER A 195 -3.47 -1.82 13.26
N GLU A 196 -2.19 -1.47 13.39
CA GLU A 196 -1.76 -0.31 14.18
C GLU A 196 -2.31 1.00 13.61
N PHE A 197 -2.32 1.14 12.28
CA PHE A 197 -2.96 2.26 11.61
C PHE A 197 -4.46 2.35 11.91
N LEU A 198 -5.21 1.24 11.83
CA LEU A 198 -6.66 1.27 12.09
C LEU A 198 -6.96 1.69 13.53
N ALA A 199 -6.17 1.20 14.49
CA ALA A 199 -6.27 1.63 15.89
C ALA A 199 -5.99 3.14 16.04
N TRP A 200 -4.96 3.66 15.36
CA TRP A 200 -4.64 5.09 15.36
C TRP A 200 -5.70 5.96 14.64
N LEU A 201 -6.31 5.42 13.58
CA LEU A 201 -7.39 6.06 12.85
C LEU A 201 -8.66 6.16 13.70
N ALA A 202 -8.95 5.16 14.52
CA ALA A 202 -10.07 5.13 15.44
C ALA A 202 -9.88 6.03 16.68
N ALA A 203 -8.63 6.34 17.04
CA ALA A 203 -8.31 7.19 18.19
C ALA A 203 -8.92 8.60 18.05
N LEU A 204 -9.25 9.20 19.20
CA LEU A 204 -9.86 10.53 19.31
C LEU A 204 -8.94 11.64 18.85
#